data_AF-A0AAW6CCW6-F1
#
_entry.id   AF-A0AAW6CCW6-F1
#
_cell.length_a   1.000
_cell.length_b   1.000
_cell.length_c   1.000
_cell.angle_alpha   90.00
_cell.angle_beta   90.00
_cell.angle_gamma   90.00
#
_symmetry.space_group_name_H-M   'P 1'
#
loop_
_entity.id
_entity.type
_entity.pdbx_description
1 polymer ?
#
loop_
_entity_poly.entity_id
_entity_poly.type
_entity_poly.pdbx_seq_one_letter_code
_entity_poly.pdbx_strand_id
1 'polypeptide(L)'
;MNEQAILFLMEVLNGFEEPPRSDWPRHEAEEVSFSRWAVEELLQQVWGHPWTLASETVERFAAKLGLYAETCVTDQQHRIFRIAAETVRGFLDEIEKLER
;
A
#
# COMPACT_ATOMS: atom_id res chain seq x y z
N MET A 1 10.33 -1.36 17.54
CA MET A 1 9.77 -2.48 16.74
C MET A 1 9.19 -1.85 15.48
N ASN A 2 9.34 -2.48 14.32
CA ASN A 2 8.97 -1.95 12.99
C ASN A 2 9.95 -0.95 12.33
N GLU A 3 11.11 -0.63 12.91
CA GLU A 3 12.05 0.35 12.31
C GLU A 3 12.50 -0.07 10.90
N GLN A 4 12.86 -1.35 10.72
CA GLN A 4 13.25 -1.88 9.40
C GLN A 4 12.08 -1.85 8.41
N ALA A 5 10.86 -2.18 8.85
CA ALA A 5 9.66 -2.09 8.01
C ALA A 5 9.34 -0.64 7.63
N ILE A 6 9.53 0.32 8.53
CA ILE A 6 9.37 1.75 8.25
C ILE A 6 10.38 2.22 7.20
N LEU A 7 11.67 1.86 7.36
CA LEU A 7 12.70 2.20 6.38
C LEU A 7 12.42 1.59 5.01
N PHE A 8 11.98 0.34 4.98
CA PHE A 8 11.55 -0.33 3.75
C PHE A 8 10.40 0.42 3.06
N LEU A 9 9.34 0.77 3.79
CA LEU A 9 8.20 1.49 3.22
C LEU A 9 8.57 2.90 2.74
N MET A 10 9.47 3.59 3.44
CA MET A 10 10.01 4.88 2.97
C MET A 10 10.80 4.74 1.68
N GLU A 11 11.62 3.69 1.53
CA GLU A 11 12.35 3.42 0.30
C GLU A 11 11.41 3.09 -0.86
N VAL A 12 10.37 2.29 -0.60
CA VAL A 12 9.32 2.03 -1.59
C VAL A 12 8.65 3.34 -2.03
N LEU A 13 8.37 4.26 -1.10
CA LEU A 13 7.80 5.57 -1.43
C LEU A 13 8.72 6.44 -2.28
N ASN A 14 10.03 6.42 -2.03
CA ASN A 14 11.01 7.11 -2.86
C ASN A 14 11.00 6.56 -4.31
N GLY A 15 10.67 5.27 -4.48
CA GLY A 15 10.46 4.68 -5.81
C GLY A 15 9.32 5.32 -6.62
N PHE A 16 8.40 6.05 -5.98
CA PHE A 16 7.29 6.78 -6.61
C PHE A 16 7.59 8.28 -6.82
N GLU A 17 8.86 8.70 -6.81
CA GLU A 17 9.29 10.09 -6.97
C GLU A 17 8.84 10.73 -8.28
N GLU A 18 8.81 9.97 -9.39
CA GLU A 18 8.35 10.51 -10.67
C GLU A 18 6.81 10.52 -10.72
N PRO A 19 6.17 11.72 -10.75
CA PRO A 19 4.73 11.78 -10.85
C PRO A 19 4.27 11.30 -12.24
N PRO A 20 3.08 10.68 -12.34
CA PRO A 20 2.50 10.35 -13.64
C PRO A 20 2.43 11.58 -14.55
N ARG A 21 2.88 11.41 -15.80
CA ARG A 21 2.91 12.49 -16.79
C ARG A 21 1.64 12.48 -17.64
N SER A 22 1.35 13.62 -18.28
CA SER A 22 0.14 13.77 -19.11
C SER A 22 0.07 12.84 -20.32
N ASP A 23 1.22 12.37 -20.80
CA ASP A 23 1.37 11.46 -21.93
C ASP A 23 1.24 9.98 -21.54
N TRP A 24 1.14 9.66 -20.26
CA TRP A 24 0.98 8.28 -19.79
C TRP A 24 -0.40 7.72 -20.09
N PRO A 25 -0.50 6.42 -20.42
CA PRO A 25 -1.77 5.72 -20.41
C PRO A 25 -2.45 5.86 -19.04
N ARG A 26 -3.75 6.18 -19.06
CA ARG A 26 -4.53 6.40 -17.83
C ARG A 26 -4.41 5.24 -16.82
N HIS A 27 -4.34 4.00 -17.30
CA HIS A 27 -4.25 2.83 -16.44
C HIS A 27 -2.92 2.77 -15.66
N GLU A 28 -1.80 3.10 -16.30
CA GLU A 28 -0.49 3.15 -15.66
C GLU A 28 -0.41 4.29 -14.64
N ALA A 29 -0.96 5.46 -15.00
CA ALA A 29 -1.04 6.61 -14.09
C ALA A 29 -1.88 6.29 -12.84
N GLU A 30 -3.01 5.60 -13.02
CA GLU A 30 -3.87 5.14 -11.92
C GLU A 30 -3.15 4.11 -11.04
N GLU A 31 -2.46 3.13 -11.63
CA GLU A 31 -1.70 2.12 -10.89
C GLU A 31 -0.60 2.73 -10.00
N VAL A 32 0.18 3.65 -10.55
CA VAL A 32 1.24 4.35 -9.80
C VAL A 32 0.64 5.21 -8.70
N SER A 33 -0.40 5.99 -9.00
CA SER A 33 -1.01 6.90 -8.03
C SER A 33 -1.66 6.15 -6.86
N PHE A 34 -2.43 5.10 -7.13
CA PHE A 34 -3.13 4.37 -6.08
C PHE A 34 -2.20 3.47 -5.28
N SER A 35 -1.15 2.92 -5.91
CA SER A 35 -0.10 2.18 -5.20
C SER A 35 0.65 3.09 -4.24
N ARG A 36 1.11 4.26 -4.71
CA ARG A 36 1.78 5.25 -3.86
C ARG A 36 0.91 5.63 -2.67
N TRP A 37 -0.36 6.00 -2.90
CA TRP A 37 -1.29 6.33 -1.82
C TRP A 37 -1.42 5.19 -0.80
N ALA A 38 -1.55 3.95 -1.27
CA ALA A 38 -1.66 2.79 -0.38
C ALA A 38 -0.41 2.60 0.49
N VAL A 39 0.79 2.84 -0.06
CA VAL A 39 2.05 2.77 0.69
C VAL A 39 2.14 3.91 1.72
N GLU A 40 1.72 5.14 1.35
CA GLU A 40 1.69 6.28 2.28
C GLU A 40 0.78 5.98 3.48
N GLU A 41 -0.43 5.47 3.23
CA GLU A 41 -1.39 5.09 4.28
C GLU A 41 -0.89 3.92 5.15
N LEU A 42 -0.25 2.93 4.54
CA LEU A 42 0.35 1.82 5.27
C LEU A 42 1.47 2.31 6.20
N LEU A 43 2.35 3.18 5.71
CA LEU A 43 3.42 3.77 6.50
C LEU A 43 2.85 4.53 7.71
N GLN A 44 1.81 5.35 7.51
CA GLN A 44 1.14 6.06 8.62
C GLN A 44 0.53 5.09 9.63
N GLN A 45 -0.06 3.98 9.18
CA GLN A 45 -0.62 2.97 10.09
C GLN A 45 0.46 2.26 10.90
N VAL A 46 1.59 1.88 10.28
CA VAL A 46 2.72 1.26 10.99
C VAL A 46 3.29 2.22 12.04
N TRP A 47 3.43 3.51 11.70
CA TRP A 47 3.82 4.56 12.67
C TRP A 47 2.81 4.74 13.79
N GLY A 48 1.51 4.70 13.49
CA GLY A 48 0.42 4.86 14.45
C GLY A 48 0.24 3.67 15.40
N HIS A 49 0.81 2.50 15.09
CA HIS A 49 0.67 1.27 15.86
C HIS A 49 2.04 0.65 16.21
N PRO A 50 2.91 1.35 16.97
CA PRO A 50 4.29 0.92 17.21
C PRO A 50 4.44 -0.40 17.99
N TRP A 51 3.36 -0.86 18.64
CA TRP A 51 3.31 -2.10 19.42
C TRP A 51 2.66 -3.26 18.66
N THR A 52 2.17 -3.02 17.44
CA THR A 52 1.64 -4.06 16.55
C THR A 52 2.72 -4.40 15.54
N LEU A 53 2.88 -5.67 15.18
CA LEU A 53 3.78 -6.05 14.10
C LEU A 53 3.37 -5.34 12.80
N ALA A 54 4.36 -4.93 12.02
CA ALA A 54 4.11 -4.32 10.72
C ALA A 54 3.41 -5.32 9.79
N SER A 55 3.77 -6.60 9.83
CA SER A 55 3.10 -7.69 9.10
C SER A 55 1.60 -7.78 9.45
N GLU A 56 1.25 -7.80 10.74
CA GLU A 56 -0.16 -7.76 11.16
C GLU A 56 -0.89 -6.50 10.67
N THR A 57 -0.19 -5.36 10.64
CA THR A 57 -0.75 -4.10 10.13
C THR A 57 -1.02 -4.19 8.62
N VAL A 58 -0.08 -4.76 7.86
CA VAL A 58 -0.20 -5.04 6.42
C VAL A 58 -1.38 -5.95 6.14
N GLU A 59 -1.50 -7.09 6.83
CA GLU A 59 -2.59 -8.04 6.63
C GLU A 59 -3.96 -7.40 6.86
N ARG A 60 -4.12 -6.72 7.99
CA ARG A 60 -5.38 -6.04 8.35
C ARG A 60 -5.74 -4.96 7.34
N PHE A 61 -4.75 -4.19 6.90
CA PHE A 61 -5.00 -3.12 5.95
C PHE A 61 -5.32 -3.64 4.55
N ALA A 62 -4.57 -4.64 4.05
CA ALA A 62 -4.86 -5.30 2.77
C ALA A 62 -6.25 -5.95 2.77
N ALA A 63 -6.63 -6.64 3.85
CA ALA A 63 -7.95 -7.25 3.99
C ALA A 63 -9.08 -6.20 3.96
N LYS A 64 -8.88 -5.06 4.64
CA LYS A 64 -9.84 -3.94 4.64
C LYS A 64 -10.00 -3.34 3.24
N LEU A 65 -8.90 -3.12 2.52
CA LEU A 65 -8.93 -2.63 1.14
C LEU A 65 -9.60 -3.64 0.20
N GLY A 66 -9.33 -4.94 0.37
CA GLY A 66 -10.01 -6.01 -0.36
C GLY A 66 -11.52 -5.98 -0.17
N LEU A 67 -11.99 -5.84 1.08
CA LEU A 67 -13.41 -5.70 1.38
C LEU A 67 -14.03 -4.45 0.72
N TYR A 68 -13.32 -3.33 0.70
CA TYR A 68 -13.78 -2.12 0.01
C TYR A 68 -13.85 -2.30 -1.50
N ALA A 69 -12.91 -3.04 -2.10
CA ALA A 69 -12.98 -3.38 -3.51
C ALA A 69 -14.19 -4.27 -3.83
N GLU A 70 -14.56 -5.19 -2.94
CA GLU A 70 -15.71 -6.08 -3.14
C GLU A 70 -17.08 -5.41 -2.94
N THR A 71 -17.13 -4.37 -2.10
CA THR A 71 -18.39 -3.75 -1.65
C THR A 71 -18.66 -2.36 -2.24
N CYS A 72 -17.72 -1.80 -3.00
CA CYS A 72 -17.90 -0.51 -3.63
C CYS A 72 -18.98 -0.51 -4.71
N VAL A 73 -19.50 0.67 -5.04
CA VAL A 73 -20.66 0.84 -5.94
C VAL A 73 -20.28 1.29 -7.35
N THR A 74 -18.99 1.57 -7.60
CA THR A 74 -18.49 1.96 -8.93
C THR A 74 -17.22 1.21 -9.31
N ASP A 75 -17.03 0.99 -10.61
CA ASP A 75 -15.82 0.36 -11.16
C ASP A 75 -14.56 1.17 -10.83
N GLN A 76 -14.69 2.50 -10.72
CA GLN A 76 -13.56 3.36 -10.35
C GLN A 76 -13.13 3.13 -8.90
N GLN A 77 -14.08 3.03 -7.96
CA GLN A 77 -13.77 2.69 -6.57
C GLN A 77 -13.19 1.28 -6.47
N HIS A 78 -13.77 0.32 -7.20
CA HIS A 78 -13.26 -1.05 -7.26
C HIS A 78 -11.80 -1.06 -7.67
N ARG A 79 -11.47 -0.32 -8.74
CA ARG A 79 -10.11 -0.22 -9.26
C ARG A 79 -9.14 0.37 -8.24
N ILE A 80 -9.51 1.47 -7.57
CA ILE A 80 -8.68 2.12 -6.54
C ILE A 80 -8.33 1.11 -5.43
N PHE A 81 -9.36 0.51 -4.83
CA PHE A 81 -9.18 -0.37 -3.68
C PHE A 81 -8.50 -1.69 -4.04
N ARG A 82 -8.77 -2.23 -5.24
CA ARG A 82 -8.11 -3.44 -5.73
C ARG A 82 -6.62 -3.22 -5.91
N ILE A 83 -6.21 -2.15 -6.61
CA ILE A 83 -4.78 -1.81 -6.79
C ILE A 83 -4.12 -1.61 -5.42
N ALA A 84 -4.74 -0.83 -4.53
CA ALA A 84 -4.20 -0.60 -3.20
C ALA A 84 -4.04 -1.90 -2.39
N ALA A 85 -5.03 -2.80 -2.43
CA ALA A 85 -4.99 -4.08 -1.73
C ALA A 85 -3.89 -5.00 -2.28
N GLU A 86 -3.78 -5.12 -3.60
CA GLU A 86 -2.75 -5.92 -4.28
C GLU A 86 -1.35 -5.39 -3.94
N THR A 87 -1.15 -4.07 -3.99
CA THR A 87 0.12 -3.41 -3.65
C THR A 87 0.53 -3.69 -2.20
N VAL A 88 -0.35 -3.40 -1.23
CA VAL A 88 -0.05 -3.60 0.19
C VAL A 88 0.22 -5.08 0.50
N ARG A 89 -0.59 -5.98 -0.05
CA ARG A 89 -0.42 -7.42 0.15
C ARG A 89 0.91 -7.93 -0.41
N GLY A 90 1.40 -7.33 -1.49
CA GLY A 90 2.70 -7.66 -2.09
C GLY A 90 3.89 -7.44 -1.15
N PHE A 91 3.74 -6.64 -0.09
CA PHE A 91 4.81 -6.37 0.87
C PHE A 91 4.86 -7.32 2.06
N LEU A 92 3.85 -8.18 2.25
CA LEU A 92 3.70 -8.99 3.46
C LEU A 92 4.93 -9.87 3.71
N ASP A 93 5.32 -10.68 2.72
CA ASP A 93 6.45 -11.60 2.85
C ASP A 93 7.76 -10.88 3.16
N GLU A 94 7.96 -9.67 2.61
CA GLU A 94 9.19 -8.91 2.84
C GLU A 94 9.19 -8.31 4.24
N ILE A 95 8.06 -7.75 4.68
CA ILE A 95 7.92 -7.19 6.02
C ILE A 95 8.06 -8.27 7.10
N GLU A 96 7.50 -9.47 6.91
CA GLU A 96 7.68 -10.60 7.83
C GLU A 96 9.15 -11.01 8.01
N LYS A 97 9.97 -10.88 6.96
CA LYS A 97 11.41 -11.17 7.06
C LYS A 97 12.14 -10.11 7.89
N LEU A 98 11.71 -8.85 7.81
CA LEU A 98 12.30 -7.71 8.53
C LEU A 98 11.96 -7.70 10.03
N GLU A 99 11.03 -8.53 10.46
CA GLU A 99 10.61 -8.67 11.87
C GLU A 99 11.37 -9.77 12.63
N ARG A 100 12.21 -10.54 11.95
CA ARG A 100 13.05 -11.60 12.54
C ARG A 100 14.37 -11.07 13.09
#